data_AF-A0A920QBS5-F1
#
_entry.id   AF-A0A920QBS5-F1
#
_cell.length_a   1.000
_cell.length_b   1.000
_cell.length_c   1.000
_cell.angle_alpha   90.00
_cell.angle_beta   90.00
_cell.angle_gamma   90.00
#
_symmetry.space_group_name_H-M   'P 1'
#
loop_
_entity.id
_entity.type
_entity.pdbx_description
1 polymer ?
#
loop_
_entity_poly.entity_id
_entity_poly.type
_entity_poly.pdbx_seq_one_letter_code
_entity_poly.pdbx_strand_id
1 'polypeptide(L)'
;MIDKLIELSASVFVIGLQIGAPLIVALFLANAIIGLLGRSVPQIQVFIVGFPLTIMLGLLFMLFGMPFFAQAVHQMFEMLDNQIFDALIFLEVEN
;
A
#
# COMPACT_ATOMS: atom_id res chain seq x y z
N MET A 1 14.59 15.51 17.23
CA MET A 1 15.04 14.32 16.48
C MET A 1 14.09 13.14 16.62
N ILE A 2 13.70 12.73 17.85
CA ILE A 2 12.75 11.62 18.04
C ILE A 2 11.38 11.92 17.42
N ASP A 3 10.85 13.14 17.59
CA ASP A 3 9.54 13.51 17.02
C ASP A 3 9.52 13.41 15.48
N LYS A 4 10.61 13.83 14.82
CA LYS A 4 10.76 13.77 13.37
C LYS A 4 10.87 12.33 12.86
N LEU A 5 11.49 11.43 13.64
CA LEU A 5 11.51 9.98 13.34
C LEU A 5 10.12 9.33 13.51
N ILE A 6 9.35 9.74 14.51
CA ILE A 6 7.98 9.28 14.73
C ILE A 6 7.08 9.71 13.56
N GLU A 7 7.22 10.96 13.12
CA GLU A 7 6.45 11.53 12.01
C GLU A 7 6.78 10.87 10.66
N LEU A 8 8.08 10.62 10.40
CA LEU A 8 8.52 9.84 9.23
C LEU A 8 7.95 8.42 9.24
N SER A 9 8.00 7.75 10.40
CA SER A 9 7.46 6.38 10.55
C SER A 9 5.95 6.33 10.31
N ALA A 10 5.21 7.31 10.84
CA ALA A 10 3.78 7.43 10.60
C ALA A 10 3.47 7.67 9.11
N SER A 11 4.24 8.53 8.46
CA SER A 11 4.09 8.84 7.03
C SER A 11 4.29 7.62 6.14
N VAL A 12 5.28 6.78 6.43
CA VAL A 12 5.51 5.51 5.72
C VAL A 12 4.30 4.59 5.82
N PHE A 13 3.70 4.48 7.02
CA PHE A 13 2.51 3.66 7.22
C PHE A 13 1.30 4.19 6.44
N VAL A 14 1.09 5.51 6.46
CA VAL A 14 0.00 6.16 5.72
C VAL A 14 0.15 5.93 4.21
N ILE A 15 1.34 6.16 3.66
CA ILE A 15 1.62 5.97 2.24
C ILE A 15 1.42 4.50 1.85
N GLY A 16 1.95 3.56 2.63
CA GLY A 16 1.78 2.13 2.38
C GLY A 16 0.31 1.70 2.41
N LEU A 17 -0.46 2.19 3.39
CA LEU A 17 -1.89 1.94 3.49
C LEU A 17 -2.64 2.54 2.29
N GLN A 18 -2.32 3.77 1.89
CA GLN A 18 -2.99 4.46 0.79
C GLN A 18 -2.79 3.75 -0.55
N ILE A 19 -1.57 3.27 -0.81
CA ILE A 19 -1.25 2.47 -2.00
C ILE A 19 -2.00 1.12 -1.94
N GLY A 20 -1.96 0.43 -0.80
CA GLY A 20 -2.57 -0.89 -0.63
C GLY A 20 -4.09 -0.88 -0.50
N ALA A 21 -4.69 0.21 -0.06
CA ALA A 21 -6.12 0.37 0.23
C ALA A 21 -7.05 -0.17 -0.88
N PRO A 22 -6.89 0.22 -2.17
CA PRO A 22 -7.74 -0.30 -3.23
C PRO A 22 -7.68 -1.83 -3.37
N LEU A 23 -6.50 -2.44 -3.23
CA LEU A 23 -6.36 -3.90 -3.25
C LEU A 23 -7.00 -4.54 -2.02
N ILE A 24 -6.77 -3.97 -0.83
CA ILE A 24 -7.34 -4.47 0.43
C ILE A 24 -8.88 -4.48 0.33
N VAL A 25 -9.47 -3.41 -0.18
CA VAL A 25 -10.94 -3.31 -0.37
C VAL A 25 -11.42 -4.33 -1.40
N ALA A 26 -10.73 -4.46 -2.54
CA ALA A 26 -11.09 -5.43 -3.57
C ALA A 26 -11.06 -6.88 -3.04
N LEU A 27 -9.99 -7.24 -2.32
CA LEU A 27 -9.86 -8.55 -1.70
C LEU A 27 -10.89 -8.79 -0.59
N PHE A 28 -11.18 -7.77 0.22
CA PHE A 28 -12.21 -7.86 1.25
C PHE A 28 -13.58 -8.17 0.64
N LEU A 29 -13.97 -7.43 -0.40
CA LEU A 29 -15.23 -7.64 -1.11
C LEU A 29 -15.26 -9.00 -1.82
N ALA A 30 -14.18 -9.40 -2.48
CA ALA A 30 -14.08 -10.70 -3.13
C ALA A 30 -14.28 -11.85 -2.13
N ASN A 31 -13.61 -11.78 -0.97
CA ASN A 31 -13.77 -12.77 0.09
C ASN A 31 -15.18 -12.76 0.69
N ALA A 32 -15.77 -11.58 0.88
CA ALA A 32 -17.16 -11.47 1.35
C ALA A 32 -18.14 -12.12 0.36
N ILE A 33 -17.98 -11.86 -0.95
CA ILE A 33 -18.79 -12.46 -2.01
C ILE A 33 -18.64 -13.98 -2.03
N ILE A 34 -17.41 -14.49 -1.97
CA ILE A 34 -17.15 -15.94 -1.93
C ILE A 34 -17.80 -16.58 -0.69
N GLY A 35 -17.68 -15.93 0.47
CA GLY A 35 -18.31 -16.40 1.71
C GLY A 35 -19.84 -16.44 1.61
N LEU A 36 -20.45 -15.46 0.95
CA LEU A 36 -21.89 -15.46 0.66
C LEU A 36 -22.27 -16.57 -0.34
N LEU A 37 -21.50 -16.73 -1.42
CA LEU A 37 -21.72 -17.77 -2.43
C LEU A 37 -21.61 -19.17 -1.84
N GLY A 38 -20.70 -19.40 -0.89
CA GLY A 38 -20.60 -20.68 -0.18
C GLY A 38 -21.86 -21.03 0.63
N ARG A 39 -22.65 -20.03 1.05
CA ARG A 39 -23.95 -20.26 1.70
C ARG A 39 -25.09 -20.44 0.69
N SER A 40 -25.10 -19.65 -0.39
CA SER A 40 -26.16 -19.71 -1.41
C SER A 40 -26.04 -20.92 -2.33
N VAL A 41 -24.83 -21.40 -2.59
CA VAL A 41 -24.54 -22.54 -3.47
C VAL A 41 -23.65 -23.54 -2.71
N PRO A 42 -24.23 -24.43 -1.87
CA PRO A 42 -23.49 -25.29 -0.96
C PRO A 42 -22.60 -26.36 -1.64
N GLN A 43 -22.81 -26.58 -2.95
CA GLN A 43 -21.99 -27.47 -3.77
C GLN A 43 -20.71 -26.80 -4.32
N ILE A 44 -20.58 -25.47 -4.23
CA ILE A 44 -19.35 -24.78 -4.64
C ILE A 44 -18.28 -24.97 -3.56
N GLN A 45 -17.15 -25.54 -3.97
CA GLN A 45 -15.94 -25.58 -3.15
C GLN A 45 -15.30 -24.20 -3.15
N VAL A 46 -15.62 -23.38 -2.13
CA VAL A 46 -15.17 -21.99 -2.02
C VAL A 46 -13.64 -21.81 -2.11
N PHE A 47 -12.85 -22.79 -1.66
CA PHE A 47 -11.39 -22.74 -1.82
C PHE A 47 -10.93 -22.85 -3.28
N ILE A 48 -11.62 -23.66 -4.11
CA ILE A 48 -11.27 -23.83 -5.53
C ILE A 48 -11.47 -22.53 -6.31
N VAL A 49 -12.44 -21.71 -5.91
CA VAL A 49 -12.74 -20.43 -6.58
C VAL A 49 -11.97 -19.28 -5.94
N GLY A 50 -11.83 -19.27 -4.62
CA GLY A 50 -11.26 -18.14 -3.89
C GLY A 50 -9.76 -17.98 -4.03
N PHE A 51 -9.00 -19.08 -4.10
CA PHE A 51 -7.56 -18.97 -4.32
C PHE A 51 -7.22 -18.39 -5.70
N PRO A 52 -7.77 -18.90 -6.83
CA PRO A 52 -7.55 -18.29 -8.14
C PRO A 52 -7.97 -16.82 -8.20
N LEU A 53 -9.12 -16.47 -7.61
CA LEU A 53 -9.59 -15.08 -7.63
C LEU A 53 -8.65 -14.14 -6.88
N THR A 54 -8.19 -14.53 -5.69
CA THR A 54 -7.24 -13.75 -4.88
C THR A 54 -5.92 -13.56 -5.63
N ILE A 55 -5.39 -14.62 -6.25
CA ILE A 55 -4.16 -14.55 -7.05
C ILE A 55 -4.34 -13.61 -8.24
N MET A 56 -5.46 -13.74 -8.98
CA MET A 56 -5.76 -12.87 -10.11
C MET A 56 -5.85 -11.39 -9.71
N LEU A 57 -6.55 -11.07 -8.62
CA LEU A 57 -6.65 -9.70 -8.12
C LEU A 57 -5.28 -9.15 -7.71
N GLY A 58 -4.46 -9.95 -7.03
CA GLY A 58 -3.09 -9.56 -6.68
C GLY A 58 -2.21 -9.30 -7.91
N LEU A 59 -2.28 -10.16 -8.93
CA LEU A 59 -1.51 -9.99 -10.16
C LEU A 59 -1.98 -8.78 -10.97
N LEU A 60 -3.29 -8.56 -11.09
CA LEU A 60 -3.84 -7.37 -11.74
C LEU A 60 -3.41 -6.10 -11.01
N PHE A 61 -3.46 -6.11 -9.68
CA PHE A 61 -2.99 -4.98 -8.89
C PHE A 61 -1.50 -4.74 -9.06
N MET A 62 -0.67 -5.79 -9.15
CA MET A 62 0.76 -5.60 -9.42
C MET A 62 1.00 -5.02 -10.82
N LEU A 63 0.24 -5.46 -11.83
CA LEU A 63 0.36 -4.96 -13.20
C LEU A 63 -0.07 -3.50 -13.34
N PHE A 64 -1.26 -3.15 -12.83
CA PHE A 64 -1.84 -1.81 -12.96
C PHE A 64 -1.39 -0.84 -11.86
N GLY A 65 -0.95 -1.36 -10.72
CA GLY A 65 -0.48 -0.59 -9.58
C GLY A 65 0.98 -0.16 -9.68
N MET A 66 1.78 -0.76 -10.57
CA MET A 66 3.21 -0.43 -10.74
C MET A 66 3.47 1.07 -11.00
N PRO A 67 2.71 1.79 -11.84
CA PRO A 67 2.91 3.23 -12.04
C PRO A 67 2.66 4.04 -10.75
N PHE A 68 1.61 3.69 -10.00
CA PHE A 68 1.28 4.33 -8.73
C PHE A 68 2.37 4.07 -7.68
N PHE A 69 2.90 2.84 -7.65
CA PHE A 69 4.01 2.49 -6.79
C PHE A 69 5.27 3.31 -7.12
N ALA A 70 5.62 3.44 -8.40
CA ALA A 70 6.75 4.26 -8.83
C ALA A 70 6.57 5.73 -8.43
N GLN A 71 5.37 6.28 -8.59
CA GLN A 71 5.07 7.65 -8.18
C GLN A 71 5.18 7.85 -6.66
N ALA A 72 4.73 6.88 -5.86
CA ALA A 72 4.85 6.94 -4.41
C ALA A 72 6.32 6.89 -3.96
N VAL A 73 7.13 6.00 -4.55
CA VAL A 73 8.57 5.93 -4.27
C VAL A 73 9.25 7.25 -4.63
N HIS A 74 8.88 7.86 -5.76
CA HIS A 74 9.43 9.16 -6.17
C HIS A 74 9.12 10.26 -5.14
N GLN A 75 7.88 10.37 -4.68
CA GLN A 75 7.50 11.34 -3.63
C GLN A 75 8.26 11.11 -2.32
N MET A 76 8.51 9.85 -1.95
CA MET A 76 9.31 9.54 -0.76
C MET A 76 10.75 10.02 -0.88
N PHE A 77 11.38 9.85 -2.05
CA PHE A 77 12.73 10.35 -2.31
C PHE A 77 12.80 11.87 -2.29
N GLU A 78 11.83 12.56 -2.92
CA GLU A 78 11.76 14.04 -2.85
C GLU A 78 11.62 14.55 -1.41
N MET A 79 10.82 13.87 -0.58
CA MET A 79 10.69 14.20 0.84
C MET A 79 12.00 14.03 1.61
N LEU A 80 12.83 13.05 1.25
CA LEU A 80 14.13 12.83 1.88
C LEU A 80 15.15 13.87 1.42
N ASP A 81 15.20 14.18 0.12
CA ASP A 81 16.13 15.16 -0.45
C ASP A 81 15.91 16.54 0.19
N ASN A 82 14.66 16.98 0.29
CA ASN A 82 14.32 18.25 0.94
C ASN A 82 14.76 18.29 2.41
N GLN A 83 14.55 17.19 3.14
CA GLN A 83 14.95 17.12 4.56
C GLN A 83 16.46 17.10 4.77
N ILE A 84 17.22 16.50 3.85
CA ILE A 84 18.69 16.50 3.89
C ILE A 84 19.23 17.90 3.55
N PHE A 85 18.67 18.56 2.54
CA PHE A 85 19.05 19.92 2.18
C PHE A 85 18.82 20.91 3.32
N ASP A 86 17.66 20.86 3.97
CA ASP A 86 17.35 21.70 5.13
C ASP A 86 18.33 21.46 6.29
N ALA A 87 18.71 20.20 6.53
CA ALA A 87 19.66 19.84 7.58
C ALA A 87 21.09 20.34 7.28
N LEU A 88 21.52 20.28 6.02
CA LEU A 88 22.84 20.77 5.59
C LEU A 88 22.92 22.30 5.71
N ILE A 89 21.89 23.03 5.26
CA ILE A 89 21.84 24.49 5.36
C ILE A 89 21.84 24.93 6.83
N PHE A 90 21.11 24.23 7.70
CA PHE A 90 21.09 24.54 9.13
C PHE A 90 22.49 24.43 9.77
N LEU A 91 23.27 23.40 9.40
CA LEU A 91 24.63 23.21 9.90
C LEU A 91 25.63 24.25 9.36
N GLU A 92 25.40 24.78 8.16
CA GLU A 92 26.27 25.82 7.57
C GLU A 92 25.96 27.22 8.10
N VAL A 93 24.76 27.47 8.60
CA VAL A 93 24.36 28.76 9.23
C VAL A 93 24.80 28.85 10.69
N GLU A 94 25.07 27.72 11.35
CA GLU A 94 25.47 27.65 12.77
C GLU A 94 27.00 27.77 12.99
N ASN A 95 27.80 27.91 11.92
CA ASN A 95 29.27 28.09 11.93
C ASN A 95 29.66 29.47 11.38
#